data_AF-A0A5N5TKL6-F1
#
_entry.id   AF-A0A5N5TKL6-F1
#
_cell.length_a   1.000
_cell.length_b   1.000
_cell.length_c   1.000
_cell.angle_alpha   90.00
_cell.angle_beta   90.00
_cell.angle_gamma   90.00
#
_symmetry.space_group_name_H-M   'P 1'
#
loop_
_entity.id
_entity.type
_entity.pdbx_description
1 polymer ?
#
loop_
_entity_poly.entity_id
_entity_poly.type
_entity_poly.pdbx_seq_one_letter_code
_entity_poly.pdbx_strand_id
1 'polypeptide(L)'
;MEENSDDDDDPSMEEESPNGNHGCRNGSKRKSKKMKKNPVFMEGVPGVYPLVEEPKLSIIQRKIQDICSWTQQGFPGCQPVSMTQDNLSFLSAKAYKVSWKADGTRYMMYIDGKSEVYFADRDYCIFHSPGIEFRDKHDLRRALFETLLDGEMVIDADPKTGTKYPRYLIYDAILIGGKNVATDNFHLRIERIFTDIISPRNAAIEKGFINKTKQPFSVRRKDFWDATAQNTGKLLSESFKKQLWHEPDGLNISTST
;
A
#
# COMPACT_ATOMS: atom_id res chain seq x y z
N MET A 1 74.98 -4.65 25.17
CA MET A 1 75.21 -3.74 24.03
C MET A 1 74.34 -4.24 22.91
N GLU A 2 73.62 -3.31 22.28
CA GLU A 2 73.11 -3.25 20.90
C GLU A 2 72.80 -4.52 20.07
N GLU A 3 71.83 -4.52 19.15
CA GLU A 3 70.53 -3.81 19.05
C GLU A 3 69.74 -4.34 17.83
N ASN A 4 68.42 -4.53 17.95
CA ASN A 4 67.45 -4.82 16.87
C ASN A 4 67.77 -6.11 16.04
N SER A 5 66.94 -6.64 15.13
CA SER A 5 65.60 -6.35 14.55
C SER A 5 64.93 -7.72 14.18
N ASP A 6 63.70 -7.89 13.64
CA ASP A 6 62.65 -7.02 13.05
C ASP A 6 61.23 -7.51 13.51
N ASP A 7 60.18 -7.08 12.78
CA ASP A 7 58.71 -7.26 12.92
C ASP A 7 58.12 -8.69 12.74
N ASP A 8 56.90 -8.93 13.27
CA ASP A 8 55.66 -9.13 12.46
C ASP A 8 54.37 -9.16 13.35
N ASP A 9 53.19 -8.89 12.78
CA ASP A 9 51.99 -8.40 13.53
C ASP A 9 50.66 -9.19 13.31
N ASP A 10 49.72 -9.07 14.27
CA ASP A 10 48.27 -9.39 14.24
C ASP A 10 47.79 -10.88 14.00
N PRO A 11 46.49 -11.27 14.19
CA PRO A 11 46.18 -12.42 15.07
C PRO A 11 45.06 -13.37 14.58
N SER A 12 44.37 -14.01 15.53
CA SER A 12 43.34 -15.06 15.40
C SER A 12 42.14 -14.74 14.49
N MET A 13 41.72 -15.77 13.73
CA MET A 13 40.42 -15.81 13.04
C MET A 13 39.28 -16.26 13.97
N GLU A 14 38.09 -15.68 13.83
CA GLU A 14 36.82 -16.22 14.30
C GLU A 14 35.82 -16.34 13.13
N GLU A 15 35.03 -17.40 13.08
CA GLU A 15 34.07 -17.67 11.98
C GLU A 15 32.66 -17.13 12.29
N GLU A 16 32.10 -16.25 11.45
CA GLU A 16 30.67 -15.94 11.46
C GLU A 16 29.89 -16.72 10.37
N SER A 17 28.80 -17.38 10.78
CA SER A 17 27.86 -18.04 9.87
C SER A 17 26.75 -17.09 9.39
N PRO A 18 26.54 -16.89 8.08
CA PRO A 18 25.59 -15.89 7.57
C PRO A 18 24.14 -16.38 7.58
N ASN A 19 23.29 -15.79 8.44
CA ASN A 19 21.83 -15.99 8.39
C ASN A 19 21.09 -14.65 8.20
N GLY A 20 20.81 -14.31 6.94
CA GLY A 20 20.41 -12.97 6.49
C GLY A 20 18.98 -12.54 6.80
N ASN A 21 18.66 -12.26 8.07
CA ASN A 21 17.37 -11.68 8.45
C ASN A 21 17.30 -10.17 8.13
N HIS A 22 16.80 -9.82 6.94
CA HIS A 22 16.61 -8.43 6.49
C HIS A 22 15.44 -7.70 7.19
N GLY A 23 15.55 -7.48 8.50
CA GLY A 23 14.66 -6.58 9.23
C GLY A 23 14.91 -5.11 8.91
N CYS A 24 13.86 -4.33 8.62
CA CYS A 24 13.94 -2.90 8.32
C CYS A 24 14.42 -2.07 9.54
N ARG A 25 15.74 -1.89 9.68
CA ARG A 25 16.37 -1.04 10.70
C ARG A 25 16.89 0.28 10.13
N ASN A 26 16.12 1.35 10.34
CA ASN A 26 16.57 2.71 10.70
C ASN A 26 15.33 3.63 10.83
N GLY A 27 15.31 4.66 11.67
CA GLY A 27 16.40 5.12 12.55
C GLY A 27 16.15 6.50 13.15
N SER A 28 15.04 6.73 13.87
CA SER A 28 14.85 7.93 14.71
C SER A 28 13.65 7.81 15.64
N LYS A 29 13.76 8.29 16.89
CA LYS A 29 12.62 8.45 17.81
C LYS A 29 11.73 9.60 17.32
N ARG A 30 10.77 9.30 16.42
CA ARG A 30 9.72 10.25 16.05
C ARG A 30 9.01 10.74 17.31
N LYS A 31 9.10 12.04 17.62
CA LYS A 31 8.23 12.69 18.61
C LYS A 31 6.79 12.33 18.26
N SER A 32 6.00 11.93 19.26
CA SER A 32 4.57 11.61 19.07
C SER A 32 3.90 12.77 18.35
N LYS A 33 3.49 12.53 17.10
CA LYS A 33 2.98 13.58 16.21
C LYS A 33 1.55 13.86 16.64
N LYS A 34 1.39 14.86 17.52
CA LYS A 34 0.11 15.25 18.14
C LYS A 34 -0.99 15.26 17.08
N MET A 35 -1.99 14.38 17.24
CA MET A 35 -2.97 14.10 16.18
C MET A 35 -3.59 15.40 15.66
N LYS A 36 -3.77 15.48 14.33
CA LYS A 36 -4.45 16.59 13.67
C LYS A 36 -5.85 16.71 14.28
N LYS A 37 -6.17 17.87 14.88
CA LYS A 37 -7.47 18.11 15.53
C LYS A 37 -8.65 17.84 14.59
N ASN A 38 -8.52 18.28 13.34
CA ASN A 38 -9.48 18.05 12.28
C ASN A 38 -8.73 17.36 11.12
N PRO A 39 -8.66 16.02 11.08
CA PRO A 39 -8.10 15.32 9.93
C PRO A 39 -9.12 15.35 8.79
N VAL A 40 -8.66 15.65 7.58
CA VAL A 40 -9.49 15.72 6.36
C VAL A 40 -9.04 14.59 5.44
N PHE A 41 -9.99 13.87 4.86
CA PHE A 41 -9.71 12.86 3.83
C PHE A 41 -9.32 13.58 2.51
N MET A 42 -9.00 12.84 1.44
CA MET A 42 -8.78 13.45 0.13
C MET A 42 -9.97 14.32 -0.28
N GLU A 43 -9.71 15.60 -0.56
CA GLU A 43 -10.73 16.59 -0.91
C GLU A 43 -11.48 16.16 -2.19
N GLY A 44 -12.80 16.24 -2.18
CA GLY A 44 -13.64 15.83 -3.32
C GLY A 44 -14.06 14.36 -3.33
N VAL A 45 -13.66 13.55 -2.34
CA VAL A 45 -14.21 12.20 -2.13
C VAL A 45 -15.41 12.27 -1.18
N PRO A 46 -16.64 11.94 -1.61
CA PRO A 46 -17.83 11.95 -0.75
C PRO A 46 -17.90 10.69 0.13
N GLY A 47 -18.72 10.72 1.19
CA GLY A 47 -19.04 9.51 1.97
C GLY A 47 -17.86 8.88 2.73
N VAL A 48 -16.87 9.69 3.09
CA VAL A 48 -15.75 9.34 3.96
C VAL A 48 -15.62 10.40 5.05
N TYR A 49 -15.53 9.97 6.31
CA TYR A 49 -15.58 10.85 7.49
C TYR A 49 -14.40 10.56 8.42
N PRO A 50 -13.80 11.55 9.10
CA PRO A 50 -12.77 11.28 10.11
C PRO A 50 -13.39 10.53 11.30
N LEU A 51 -12.72 9.47 11.75
CA LEU A 51 -13.07 8.73 12.97
C LEU A 51 -12.26 9.35 14.12
N VAL A 52 -12.96 9.92 15.10
CA VAL A 52 -12.38 10.59 16.28
C VAL A 52 -12.92 10.05 17.61
N GLU A 53 -13.89 9.14 17.53
CA GLU A 53 -14.65 8.58 18.64
C GLU A 53 -13.93 7.39 19.27
N GLU A 54 -13.59 7.50 20.55
CA GLU A 54 -13.10 6.38 21.35
C GLU A 54 -14.27 5.57 21.95
N PRO A 55 -14.13 4.25 22.15
CA PRO A 55 -12.93 3.43 21.93
C PRO A 55 -12.74 2.95 20.47
N LYS A 56 -13.60 3.36 19.54
CA LYS A 56 -13.59 2.81 18.17
C LYS A 56 -12.31 3.17 17.40
N LEU A 57 -11.83 4.40 17.55
CA LEU A 57 -10.55 4.86 16.98
C LEU A 57 -9.37 3.98 17.42
N SER A 58 -9.14 3.83 18.73
CA SER A 58 -8.04 3.03 19.25
C SER A 58 -8.17 1.54 18.93
N ILE A 59 -9.39 0.98 18.88
CA ILE A 59 -9.62 -0.41 18.44
C ILE A 59 -9.21 -0.61 16.97
N ILE A 60 -9.62 0.27 16.05
CA ILE A 60 -9.26 0.15 14.63
C ILE A 60 -7.75 0.37 14.42
N GLN A 61 -7.15 1.33 15.14
CA GLN A 61 -5.69 1.49 15.13
C GLN A 61 -4.98 0.22 15.63
N ARG A 62 -5.38 -0.34 16.78
CA ARG A 62 -4.75 -1.55 17.33
C ARG A 62 -4.88 -2.74 16.37
N LYS A 63 -6.07 -2.99 15.80
CA LYS A 63 -6.29 -4.03 14.77
C LYS A 63 -5.32 -3.87 13.59
N ILE A 64 -5.19 -2.67 13.01
CA ILE A 64 -4.28 -2.42 11.88
C ILE A 64 -2.81 -2.65 12.28
N GLN A 65 -2.42 -2.31 13.51
CA GLN A 65 -1.07 -2.59 14.02
C GLN A 65 -0.81 -4.08 14.25
N ASP A 66 -1.75 -4.81 14.85
CA ASP A 66 -1.63 -6.26 15.08
C ASP A 66 -1.47 -7.04 13.77
N ILE A 67 -2.26 -6.70 12.74
CA ILE A 67 -2.19 -7.32 11.42
C ILE A 67 -0.83 -7.09 10.74
N CYS A 68 -0.20 -5.93 10.98
CA CYS A 68 1.14 -5.61 10.47
C CYS A 68 2.28 -6.01 11.43
N SER A 69 2.00 -6.71 12.54
CA SER A 69 2.97 -7.01 13.62
C SER A 69 3.71 -5.77 14.15
N TRP A 70 3.06 -4.60 14.11
CA TRP A 70 3.69 -3.31 14.38
C TRP A 70 3.58 -2.91 15.85
N THR A 71 4.73 -2.80 16.51
CA THR A 71 4.86 -2.50 17.95
C THR A 71 5.10 -1.02 18.26
N GLN A 72 5.31 -0.18 17.25
CA GLN A 72 5.60 1.25 17.42
C GLN A 72 4.34 2.11 17.28
N GLN A 73 4.41 3.38 17.69
CA GLN A 73 3.32 4.33 17.47
C GLN A 73 3.22 4.75 15.99
N GLY A 74 1.99 4.99 15.51
CA GLY A 74 1.71 5.53 14.17
C GLY A 74 1.49 4.47 13.08
N PHE A 75 1.51 4.96 11.84
CA PHE A 75 1.16 4.21 10.63
C PHE A 75 2.19 3.12 10.28
N PRO A 76 1.77 1.85 10.10
CA PRO A 76 2.69 0.72 9.90
C PRO A 76 3.13 0.51 8.45
N GLY A 77 2.50 1.15 7.46
CA GLY A 77 2.78 0.89 6.05
C GLY A 77 4.16 1.38 5.60
N CYS A 78 4.93 0.49 4.95
CA CYS A 78 6.28 0.72 4.43
C CYS A 78 6.35 2.00 3.59
N GLN A 79 7.23 2.95 3.92
CA GLN A 79 7.38 4.18 3.13
C GLN A 79 8.35 3.96 1.95
N PRO A 80 8.04 4.43 0.74
CA PRO A 80 8.99 4.38 -0.38
C PRO A 80 10.16 5.34 -0.13
N VAL A 81 11.32 5.00 -0.68
CA VAL A 81 12.51 5.86 -0.73
C VAL A 81 12.68 6.44 -2.13
N SER A 82 13.23 7.65 -2.23
CA SER A 82 13.59 8.25 -3.52
C SER A 82 14.69 7.44 -4.21
N MET A 83 14.62 7.32 -5.53
CA MET A 83 15.71 6.75 -6.31
C MET A 83 16.93 7.70 -6.28
N THR A 84 18.11 7.14 -6.03
CA THR A 84 19.41 7.83 -6.05
C THR A 84 20.42 7.00 -6.82
N GLN A 85 21.55 7.59 -7.21
CA GLN A 85 22.60 6.85 -7.93
C GLN A 85 23.12 5.65 -7.12
N ASP A 86 23.15 5.76 -5.80
CA ASP A 86 23.58 4.71 -4.87
C ASP A 86 22.63 3.50 -4.91
N ASN A 87 21.31 3.74 -4.91
CA ASN A 87 20.29 2.69 -4.82
C ASN A 87 19.82 2.12 -6.17
N LEU A 88 20.26 2.69 -7.31
CA LEU A 88 20.15 2.06 -8.64
C LEU A 88 20.76 0.65 -8.66
N SER A 89 21.82 0.43 -7.88
CA SER A 89 22.51 -0.86 -7.72
C SER A 89 21.59 -2.02 -7.29
N PHE A 90 20.48 -1.72 -6.60
CA PHE A 90 19.52 -2.76 -6.20
C PHE A 90 18.72 -3.32 -7.38
N LEU A 91 18.48 -2.52 -8.44
CA LEU A 91 17.64 -2.90 -9.58
C LEU A 91 18.23 -4.05 -10.42
N SER A 92 19.55 -4.25 -10.38
CA SER A 92 20.23 -5.42 -10.97
C SER A 92 20.35 -6.60 -10.01
N ALA A 93 20.25 -6.38 -8.70
CA ALA A 93 20.44 -7.40 -7.67
C ALA A 93 19.17 -8.22 -7.34
N LYS A 94 17.97 -7.72 -7.66
CA LYS A 94 16.68 -8.38 -7.39
C LYS A 94 15.70 -8.16 -8.54
N ALA A 95 14.71 -9.05 -8.68
CA ALA A 95 13.60 -8.83 -9.60
C ALA A 95 12.65 -7.75 -9.04
N TYR A 96 12.30 -6.77 -9.88
CA TYR A 96 11.39 -5.68 -9.53
C TYR A 96 10.21 -5.61 -10.50
N LYS A 97 9.06 -5.19 -9.97
CA LYS A 97 7.93 -4.67 -10.75
C LYS A 97 7.94 -3.15 -10.73
N VAL A 98 7.38 -2.55 -11.78
CA VAL A 98 7.17 -1.11 -11.94
C VAL A 98 5.69 -0.83 -12.19
N SER A 99 5.24 0.31 -11.69
CA SER A 99 3.98 0.95 -12.07
C SER A 99 4.21 2.46 -12.24
N TRP A 100 3.28 3.14 -12.86
CA TRP A 100 3.23 4.61 -12.88
C TRP A 100 2.93 5.14 -11.48
N LYS A 101 3.42 6.34 -11.14
CA LYS A 101 3.05 7.06 -9.92
C LYS A 101 1.89 8.01 -10.22
N ALA A 102 0.98 8.18 -9.27
CA ALA A 102 -0.07 9.18 -9.32
C ALA A 102 0.22 10.33 -8.35
N ASP A 103 -0.33 11.52 -8.61
CA ASP A 103 -0.62 12.47 -7.53
C ASP A 103 -1.84 11.97 -6.72
N GLY A 104 -1.56 11.05 -5.80
CA GLY A 104 -2.54 10.34 -5.00
C GLY A 104 -2.20 10.36 -3.51
N THR A 105 -3.23 10.44 -2.66
CA THR A 105 -3.04 10.31 -1.22
C THR A 105 -3.07 8.84 -0.83
N ARG A 106 -1.97 8.34 -0.26
CA ARG A 106 -1.87 6.97 0.23
C ARG A 106 -2.77 6.75 1.43
N TYR A 107 -3.53 5.65 1.40
CA TYR A 107 -4.22 5.11 2.56
C TYR A 107 -4.09 3.59 2.58
N MET A 108 -3.89 3.00 3.76
CA MET A 108 -4.27 1.61 3.99
C MET A 108 -5.79 1.54 4.16
N MET A 109 -6.45 0.53 3.58
CA MET A 109 -7.87 0.25 3.74
C MET A 109 -8.05 -1.01 4.59
N TYR A 110 -8.76 -0.89 5.71
CA TYR A 110 -9.18 -2.01 6.55
C TYR A 110 -10.69 -2.27 6.35
N ILE A 111 -11.06 -3.53 6.10
CA ILE A 111 -12.44 -3.98 5.89
C ILE A 111 -12.75 -5.01 6.97
N ASP A 112 -13.76 -4.72 7.80
CA ASP A 112 -14.14 -5.50 8.99
C ASP A 112 -15.61 -5.98 8.93
N GLY A 113 -16.31 -5.73 7.82
CA GLY A 113 -17.69 -6.14 7.61
C GLY A 113 -18.50 -5.16 6.75
N LYS A 114 -19.84 -5.33 6.75
CA LYS A 114 -20.76 -4.45 6.02
C LYS A 114 -20.76 -3.06 6.67
N SER A 115 -20.47 -2.02 5.88
CA SER A 115 -20.33 -0.62 6.34
C SER A 115 -19.23 -0.40 7.38
N GLU A 116 -18.37 -1.39 7.63
CA GLU A 116 -17.24 -1.35 8.54
C GLU A 116 -15.93 -1.30 7.73
N VAL A 117 -15.79 -0.24 6.93
CA VAL A 117 -14.61 0.01 6.10
C VAL A 117 -13.93 1.30 6.54
N TYR A 118 -12.63 1.20 6.77
CA TYR A 118 -11.81 2.24 7.35
C TYR A 118 -10.58 2.53 6.49
N PHE A 119 -10.08 3.75 6.55
CA PHE A 119 -8.82 4.17 5.94
C PHE A 119 -7.87 4.72 6.98
N ALA A 120 -6.58 4.40 6.88
CA ALA A 120 -5.52 4.97 7.71
C ALA A 120 -4.51 5.75 6.84
N ASP A 121 -4.26 7.02 7.18
CA ASP A 121 -3.31 7.88 6.45
C ASP A 121 -1.88 7.82 7.00
N ARG A 122 -0.95 8.54 6.35
CA ARG A 122 0.47 8.61 6.76
C ARG A 122 0.72 9.30 8.11
N ASP A 123 -0.23 10.09 8.60
CA ASP A 123 -0.21 10.70 9.94
C ASP A 123 -0.94 9.84 10.99
N TYR A 124 -1.45 8.68 10.56
CA TYR A 124 -2.24 7.71 11.31
C TYR A 124 -3.59 8.21 11.82
N CYS A 125 -4.18 9.16 11.09
CA CYS A 125 -5.58 9.51 11.24
C CYS A 125 -6.44 8.41 10.58
N ILE A 126 -7.50 7.99 11.28
CA ILE A 126 -8.46 7.00 10.76
C ILE A 126 -9.68 7.71 10.18
N PHE A 127 -10.21 7.17 9.10
CA PHE A 127 -11.43 7.64 8.45
C PHE A 127 -12.38 6.45 8.22
N HIS A 128 -13.68 6.67 8.34
CA HIS A 128 -14.73 5.66 8.14
C HIS A 128 -15.48 5.94 6.83
N SER A 129 -15.77 4.89 6.04
CA SER A 129 -16.59 4.98 4.84
C SER A 129 -17.69 3.92 4.86
N PRO A 130 -18.85 4.20 5.49
CA PRO A 130 -19.92 3.21 5.62
C PRO A 130 -20.64 2.88 4.29
N GLY A 131 -20.42 3.69 3.25
CA GLY A 131 -21.06 3.54 1.94
C GLY A 131 -20.32 2.65 0.93
N ILE A 132 -19.07 2.27 1.18
CA ILE A 132 -18.32 1.35 0.29
C ILE A 132 -18.59 -0.10 0.71
N GLU A 133 -18.90 -0.98 -0.24
CA GLU A 133 -19.18 -2.39 0.03
C GLU A 133 -18.21 -3.34 -0.69
N PHE A 134 -17.88 -4.42 0.01
CA PHE A 134 -17.09 -5.57 -0.46
C PHE A 134 -17.82 -6.87 -0.06
N ARG A 135 -17.73 -7.90 -0.91
CA ARG A 135 -18.38 -9.20 -0.67
C ARG A 135 -17.34 -10.30 -0.56
N ASP A 136 -17.68 -11.35 0.19
CA ASP A 136 -16.92 -12.58 0.21
C ASP A 136 -16.96 -13.28 -1.17
N LYS A 137 -15.87 -13.96 -1.54
CA LYS A 137 -15.73 -14.60 -2.87
C LYS A 137 -16.49 -15.93 -3.01
N HIS A 138 -16.81 -16.58 -1.90
CA HIS A 138 -17.52 -17.86 -1.86
C HIS A 138 -19.04 -17.65 -1.68
N ASP A 139 -19.47 -16.63 -0.92
CA ASP A 139 -20.86 -16.17 -0.89
C ASP A 139 -20.97 -14.64 -1.03
N LEU A 140 -21.41 -14.21 -2.22
CA LEU A 140 -21.62 -12.80 -2.57
C LEU A 140 -22.72 -12.10 -1.75
N ARG A 141 -23.47 -12.81 -0.90
CA ARG A 141 -24.40 -12.21 0.08
C ARG A 141 -23.68 -11.76 1.35
N ARG A 142 -22.58 -12.42 1.72
CA ARG A 142 -21.78 -12.07 2.89
C ARG A 142 -20.88 -10.87 2.59
N ALA A 143 -20.69 -10.00 3.59
CA ALA A 143 -19.66 -8.98 3.50
C ALA A 143 -18.27 -9.60 3.72
N LEU A 144 -17.28 -9.03 3.05
CA LEU A 144 -15.88 -9.30 3.37
C LEU A 144 -15.55 -8.70 4.76
N PHE A 145 -14.66 -9.35 5.50
CA PHE A 145 -14.19 -8.96 6.83
C PHE A 145 -12.70 -9.30 6.94
N GLU A 146 -12.05 -8.93 8.05
CA GLU A 146 -10.62 -9.20 8.35
C GLU A 146 -9.71 -9.08 7.12
N THR A 147 -9.72 -7.91 6.49
CA THR A 147 -8.95 -7.64 5.27
C THR A 147 -8.25 -6.29 5.37
N LEU A 148 -6.93 -6.25 5.12
CA LEU A 148 -6.10 -5.07 5.14
C LEU A 148 -5.32 -4.94 3.83
N LEU A 149 -5.57 -3.83 3.13
CA LEU A 149 -5.03 -3.49 1.81
C LEU A 149 -4.21 -2.20 1.90
N ASP A 150 -3.23 -2.03 1.02
CA ASP A 150 -2.48 -0.77 0.86
C ASP A 150 -2.66 -0.22 -0.56
N GLY A 151 -2.74 1.10 -0.66
CA GLY A 151 -3.26 1.75 -1.85
C GLY A 151 -3.18 3.27 -1.82
N GLU A 152 -3.64 3.87 -2.90
CA GLU A 152 -3.73 5.32 -3.08
C GLU A 152 -5.14 5.71 -3.52
N MET A 153 -5.68 6.77 -2.93
CA MET A 153 -6.86 7.44 -3.46
C MET A 153 -6.37 8.48 -4.48
N VAL A 154 -6.98 8.47 -5.67
CA VAL A 154 -6.78 9.45 -6.74
C VAL A 154 -8.12 10.01 -7.20
N ILE A 155 -8.09 11.14 -7.88
CA ILE A 155 -9.27 11.70 -8.56
C ILE A 155 -8.96 11.75 -10.05
N ASP A 156 -9.62 10.88 -10.81
CA ASP A 156 -9.66 11.00 -12.26
C ASP A 156 -10.55 12.20 -12.62
N ALA A 157 -10.18 12.96 -13.65
CA ALA A 157 -11.02 13.98 -14.28
C ALA A 157 -11.27 13.60 -15.74
N ASP A 158 -12.52 13.59 -16.18
CA ASP A 158 -12.83 13.50 -17.61
C ASP A 158 -12.33 14.78 -18.32
N PRO A 159 -11.36 14.69 -19.26
CA PRO A 159 -10.77 15.86 -19.91
C PRO A 159 -11.75 16.62 -20.83
N LYS A 160 -12.95 16.10 -21.08
CA LYS A 160 -13.99 16.78 -21.87
C LYS A 160 -15.03 17.49 -21.02
N THR A 161 -15.40 16.94 -19.86
CA THR A 161 -16.48 17.49 -19.01
C THR A 161 -15.98 18.08 -17.68
N GLY A 162 -14.74 17.84 -17.29
CA GLY A 162 -14.22 18.18 -15.97
C GLY A 162 -14.78 17.34 -14.83
N THR A 163 -15.61 16.32 -15.12
CA THR A 163 -16.26 15.50 -14.09
C THR A 163 -15.21 14.71 -13.32
N LYS A 164 -15.19 14.89 -11.99
CA LYS A 164 -14.28 14.21 -11.06
C LYS A 164 -14.82 12.85 -10.64
N TYR A 165 -14.00 11.81 -10.75
CA TYR A 165 -14.31 10.43 -10.39
C TYR A 165 -13.27 9.91 -9.37
N PRO A 166 -13.59 9.88 -8.07
CA PRO A 166 -12.67 9.35 -7.07
C PRO A 166 -12.47 7.83 -7.22
N ARG A 167 -11.22 7.40 -7.04
CA ARG A 167 -10.76 6.03 -7.27
C ARG A 167 -9.74 5.61 -6.22
N TYR A 168 -10.03 4.53 -5.51
CA TYR A 168 -9.02 3.82 -4.72
C TYR A 168 -8.31 2.78 -5.61
N LEU A 169 -6.99 2.86 -5.64
CA LEU A 169 -6.08 1.98 -6.37
C LEU A 169 -5.34 1.11 -5.36
N ILE A 170 -5.77 -0.15 -5.23
CA ILE A 170 -5.12 -1.16 -4.38
C ILE A 170 -3.85 -1.62 -5.09
N TYR A 171 -2.68 -1.47 -4.46
CA TYR A 171 -1.40 -1.93 -5.02
C TYR A 171 -0.73 -3.03 -4.18
N ASP A 172 -1.11 -3.24 -2.92
CA ASP A 172 -0.66 -4.40 -2.13
C ASP A 172 -1.72 -4.84 -1.10
N ALA A 173 -1.53 -6.03 -0.53
CA ALA A 173 -2.42 -6.63 0.47
C ALA A 173 -1.61 -7.33 1.58
N ILE A 174 -2.07 -7.17 2.83
CA ILE A 174 -1.42 -7.71 4.02
C ILE A 174 -2.27 -8.87 4.59
N LEU A 175 -3.58 -8.70 4.60
CA LEU A 175 -4.56 -9.66 5.11
C LEU A 175 -5.77 -9.69 4.18
N ILE A 176 -6.32 -10.87 3.88
CA ILE A 176 -7.56 -11.03 3.10
C ILE A 176 -8.38 -12.16 3.72
N GLY A 177 -9.61 -11.85 4.17
CA GLY A 177 -10.54 -12.81 4.76
C GLY A 177 -9.95 -13.60 5.93
N GLY A 178 -9.22 -12.93 6.81
CA GLY A 178 -8.51 -13.55 7.94
C GLY A 178 -7.19 -14.26 7.58
N LYS A 179 -6.92 -14.54 6.29
CA LYS A 179 -5.62 -15.08 5.87
C LYS A 179 -4.58 -13.96 5.77
N ASN A 180 -3.44 -14.11 6.47
CA ASN A 180 -2.25 -13.29 6.22
C ASN A 180 -1.63 -13.67 4.86
N VAL A 181 -1.38 -12.66 4.03
CA VAL A 181 -0.85 -12.81 2.67
C VAL A 181 0.43 -12.01 2.44
N ALA A 182 0.93 -11.29 3.46
CA ALA A 182 2.14 -10.47 3.35
C ALA A 182 3.42 -11.29 3.06
N THR A 183 3.41 -12.58 3.40
CA THR A 183 4.49 -13.54 3.08
C THR A 183 4.32 -14.25 1.73
N ASP A 184 3.16 -14.13 1.07
CA ASP A 184 3.03 -14.57 -0.32
C ASP A 184 3.83 -13.59 -1.21
N ASN A 185 4.45 -14.08 -2.29
CA ASN A 185 5.21 -13.20 -3.21
C ASN A 185 4.29 -12.14 -3.87
N PHE A 186 4.87 -11.02 -4.28
CA PHE A 186 4.12 -9.89 -4.85
C PHE A 186 3.13 -10.28 -5.98
N HIS A 187 3.49 -11.25 -6.84
CA HIS A 187 2.59 -11.70 -7.90
C HIS A 187 1.31 -12.36 -7.34
N LEU A 188 1.45 -13.23 -6.34
CA LEU A 188 0.31 -13.86 -5.64
C LEU A 188 -0.52 -12.83 -4.87
N ARG A 189 0.10 -11.83 -4.22
CA ARG A 189 -0.64 -10.75 -3.53
C ARG A 189 -1.49 -9.95 -4.53
N ILE A 190 -0.91 -9.61 -5.68
CA ILE A 190 -1.58 -8.94 -6.81
C ILE A 190 -2.70 -9.79 -7.43
N GLU A 191 -2.51 -11.10 -7.57
CA GLU A 191 -3.54 -12.04 -8.03
C GLU A 191 -4.72 -12.07 -7.05
N ARG A 192 -4.45 -12.22 -5.74
CA ARG A 192 -5.49 -12.20 -4.70
C ARG A 192 -6.30 -10.91 -4.69
N ILE A 193 -5.67 -9.75 -4.90
CA ILE A 193 -6.42 -8.49 -5.02
C ILE A 193 -7.43 -8.58 -6.18
N PHE A 194 -7.07 -9.21 -7.30
CA PHE A 194 -8.00 -9.43 -8.41
C PHE A 194 -9.08 -10.48 -8.11
N THR A 195 -8.72 -11.66 -7.59
CA THR A 195 -9.64 -12.78 -7.41
C THR A 195 -10.53 -12.68 -6.16
N ASP A 196 -10.03 -12.06 -5.09
CA ASP A 196 -10.66 -12.06 -3.77
C ASP A 196 -11.29 -10.70 -3.42
N ILE A 197 -10.85 -9.59 -4.04
CA ILE A 197 -11.39 -8.24 -3.77
C ILE A 197 -12.16 -7.68 -4.98
N ILE A 198 -11.52 -7.61 -6.16
CA ILE A 198 -12.11 -6.93 -7.33
C ILE A 198 -13.20 -7.78 -7.99
N SER A 199 -12.90 -9.05 -8.29
CA SER A 199 -13.83 -9.94 -8.99
C SER A 199 -15.15 -10.19 -8.23
N PRO A 200 -15.13 -10.47 -6.90
CA PRO A 200 -16.37 -10.64 -6.13
C PRO A 200 -17.19 -9.35 -6.07
N ARG A 201 -16.53 -8.19 -5.92
CA ARG A 201 -17.21 -6.89 -5.89
C ARG A 201 -17.87 -6.55 -7.23
N ASN A 202 -17.23 -6.87 -8.36
CA ASN A 202 -17.82 -6.70 -9.69
C ASN A 202 -19.02 -7.64 -9.90
N ALA A 203 -18.87 -8.93 -9.60
CA ALA A 203 -19.96 -9.92 -9.68
C ALA A 203 -21.15 -9.57 -8.76
N ALA A 204 -20.90 -8.94 -7.61
CA ALA A 204 -21.93 -8.42 -6.72
C ALA A 204 -22.63 -7.17 -7.26
N ILE A 205 -21.94 -6.31 -8.02
CA ILE A 205 -22.55 -5.20 -8.75
C ILE A 205 -23.45 -5.72 -9.89
N GLU A 206 -22.95 -6.66 -10.69
CA GLU A 206 -23.68 -7.27 -11.81
C GLU A 206 -24.95 -8.00 -11.35
N LYS A 207 -24.90 -8.67 -10.19
CA LYS A 207 -26.05 -9.34 -9.56
C LYS A 207 -26.95 -8.39 -8.74
N GLY A 208 -26.68 -7.09 -8.75
CA GLY A 208 -27.47 -6.09 -8.02
C GLY A 208 -27.31 -6.07 -6.49
N PHE A 209 -26.44 -6.93 -5.93
CA PHE A 209 -26.13 -6.95 -4.49
C PHE A 209 -25.32 -5.73 -4.03
N ILE A 210 -24.69 -4.98 -4.93
CA ILE A 210 -24.08 -3.67 -4.66
C ILE A 210 -24.57 -2.68 -5.71
N ASN A 211 -25.24 -1.61 -5.29
CA ASN A 211 -25.60 -0.54 -6.23
C ASN A 211 -24.38 0.38 -6.46
N LYS A 212 -23.75 0.22 -7.63
CA LYS A 212 -22.58 1.00 -8.06
C LYS A 212 -22.75 2.52 -8.00
N THR A 213 -23.95 3.06 -8.22
CA THR A 213 -24.19 4.52 -8.19
C THR A 213 -24.31 5.10 -6.78
N LYS A 214 -24.45 4.23 -5.76
CA LYS A 214 -24.44 4.61 -4.33
C LYS A 214 -23.08 4.42 -3.66
N GLN A 215 -22.08 3.92 -4.37
CA GLN A 215 -20.72 3.74 -3.84
C GLN A 215 -19.98 5.09 -3.86
N PRO A 216 -19.32 5.50 -2.75
CA PRO A 216 -18.69 6.83 -2.63
C PRO A 216 -17.54 7.07 -3.61
N PHE A 217 -16.84 6.00 -3.98
CA PHE A 217 -15.74 6.01 -4.95
C PHE A 217 -15.66 4.67 -5.67
N SER A 218 -14.91 4.66 -6.76
CA SER A 218 -14.59 3.44 -7.50
C SER A 218 -13.36 2.74 -6.92
N VAL A 219 -13.27 1.41 -7.06
CA VAL A 219 -12.13 0.62 -6.55
C VAL A 219 -11.55 -0.18 -7.71
N ARG A 220 -10.23 -0.18 -7.86
CA ARG A 220 -9.49 -1.01 -8.83
C ARG A 220 -8.20 -1.55 -8.20
N ARG A 221 -7.69 -2.65 -8.76
CA ARG A 221 -6.29 -3.04 -8.62
C ARG A 221 -5.43 -2.07 -9.43
N LYS A 222 -4.24 -1.72 -8.94
CA LYS A 222 -3.22 -0.99 -9.72
C LYS A 222 -2.45 -1.97 -10.61
N ASP A 223 -2.21 -1.59 -11.86
CA ASP A 223 -1.47 -2.43 -12.81
C ASP A 223 0.05 -2.33 -12.60
N PHE A 224 0.75 -3.44 -12.84
CA PHE A 224 2.17 -3.59 -12.65
C PHE A 224 2.78 -4.39 -13.80
N TRP A 225 4.02 -4.04 -14.14
CA TRP A 225 4.80 -4.67 -15.21
C TRP A 225 6.20 -5.01 -14.67
N ASP A 226 6.94 -5.90 -15.31
CA ASP A 226 8.36 -6.10 -14.98
C ASP A 226 9.17 -4.82 -15.24
N ALA A 227 10.13 -4.50 -14.36
CA ALA A 227 10.91 -3.26 -14.40
C ALA A 227 11.99 -3.24 -15.52
N THR A 228 11.65 -3.70 -16.72
CA THR A 228 12.51 -3.67 -17.90
C THR A 228 12.54 -2.28 -18.53
N ALA A 229 13.63 -1.95 -19.24
CA ALA A 229 13.76 -0.67 -19.96
C ALA A 229 12.62 -0.43 -20.98
N GLN A 230 12.08 -1.51 -21.56
CA GLN A 230 10.92 -1.45 -22.47
C GLN A 230 9.65 -1.01 -21.73
N ASN A 231 9.38 -1.57 -20.55
CA ASN A 231 8.19 -1.25 -19.77
C ASN A 231 8.28 0.13 -19.12
N THR A 232 9.44 0.50 -18.56
CA THR A 232 9.65 1.85 -17.99
C THR A 232 9.55 2.93 -19.08
N GLY A 233 10.19 2.72 -20.23
CA GLY A 233 10.07 3.61 -21.39
C GLY A 233 8.63 3.73 -21.92
N LYS A 234 7.88 2.63 -21.95
CA LYS A 234 6.44 2.64 -22.31
C LYS A 234 5.61 3.45 -21.32
N LEU A 235 5.79 3.27 -20.01
CA LEU A 235 5.06 3.98 -18.97
C LEU A 235 5.35 5.49 -18.95
N LEU A 236 6.58 5.89 -19.28
CA LEU A 236 6.97 7.30 -19.41
C LEU A 236 6.47 7.96 -20.71
N SER A 237 6.01 7.18 -21.69
CA SER A 237 5.62 7.70 -23.01
C SER A 237 4.30 8.48 -22.99
N GLU A 238 4.21 9.52 -23.83
CA GLU A 238 2.97 10.27 -24.08
C GLU A 238 1.80 9.40 -24.54
N SER A 239 2.08 8.23 -25.13
CA SER A 239 1.06 7.24 -25.51
C SER A 239 0.38 6.61 -24.31
N PHE A 240 1.09 6.48 -23.19
CA PHE A 240 0.59 5.92 -21.94
C PHE A 240 -0.06 6.98 -21.05
N LYS A 241 0.54 8.18 -20.94
CA LYS A 241 -0.06 9.30 -20.19
C LYS A 241 -1.50 9.59 -20.63
N LYS A 242 -1.75 9.56 -21.95
CA LYS A 242 -3.08 9.77 -22.57
C LYS A 242 -4.11 8.66 -22.30
N GLN A 243 -3.72 7.56 -21.66
CA GLN A 243 -4.62 6.47 -21.21
C GLN A 243 -5.09 6.67 -19.76
N LEU A 244 -4.42 7.53 -18.99
CA LEU A 244 -4.81 7.91 -17.64
C LEU A 244 -5.73 9.14 -17.68
N TRP A 245 -6.58 9.27 -16.66
CA TRP A 245 -7.49 10.43 -16.48
C TRP A 245 -7.00 11.36 -15.36
N HIS A 246 -5.73 11.24 -14.99
CA HIS A 246 -4.99 12.05 -14.04
C HIS A 246 -3.54 12.12 -14.53
N GLU A 247 -2.76 13.09 -14.06
CA GLU A 247 -1.35 13.22 -14.46
C GLU A 247 -0.47 12.21 -13.70
N PRO A 248 0.34 11.40 -14.42
CA PRO A 248 1.33 10.53 -13.78
C PRO A 248 2.63 11.30 -13.51
N ASP A 249 2.99 11.49 -12.24
CA ASP A 249 4.13 12.31 -11.82
C ASP A 249 5.46 11.53 -11.66
N GLY A 250 5.49 10.26 -12.08
CA GLY A 250 6.70 9.43 -12.08
C GLY A 250 6.43 7.94 -12.21
N LEU A 251 7.34 7.13 -11.67
CA LEU A 251 7.23 5.66 -11.57
C LEU A 251 7.40 5.23 -10.11
N ASN A 252 6.62 4.26 -9.67
CA ASN A 252 6.84 3.50 -8.44
C ASN A 252 7.45 2.14 -8.77
N ILE A 253 8.49 1.75 -8.06
CA ILE A 253 9.17 0.45 -8.22
C ILE A 253 9.04 -0.35 -6.93
N SER A 254 8.77 -1.64 -7.04
CA SER A 254 8.45 -2.55 -5.93
C SER A 254 9.09 -3.92 -6.15
N THR A 255 9.56 -4.58 -5.09
CA THR A 255 10.18 -5.91 -5.22
C THR A 255 9.17 -6.94 -5.73
N SER A 256 9.62 -7.85 -6.60
CA SER A 256 8.79 -8.98 -7.05
C SER A 256 8.63 -10.08 -5.99
N THR A 257 9.45 -10.01 -4.92
CA THR A 257 9.29 -10.72 -3.65
C THR A 257 8.36 -9.89 -2.75
#